data_AF-A0A9R0UCE8-F1
#
_entry.id   AF-A0A9R0UCE8-F1
#
_cell.length_a   1.000
_cell.length_b   1.000
_cell.length_c   1.000
_cell.angle_alpha   90.00
_cell.angle_beta   90.00
_cell.angle_gamma   90.00
#
_symmetry.space_group_name_H-M   'P 1'
#
loop_
_entity.id
_entity.type
_entity.pdbx_description
1 polymer ?
#
loop_
_entity_poly.entity_id
_entity_poly.type
_entity_poly.pdbx_seq_one_letter_code
_entity_poly.pdbx_strand_id
1 'polypeptide(L)'
;MTGYVTDALFGDPRTGHPVALFGTAAARLEHRLWADSKPRGAAYAALCTFGAVGLGAALQLATRRRPFARFLLTAAFTWVVLGGRGLAAEGTEMARLLEAGEVPEARQRLSHLCARDATALDSAELTRAATESIAENTSDAVVAPLFWGAVAGMPGLLGYRALNTLDAMVGYRSPRYRRFGWAAARADDVVNLVPSRIGAALTALCAGGRARESWRVWRRDGSRHPSPNAGQVEAAFAGALDIRLGGTNSYGGEVESRARLGEGRHPEPVDLRRAVRLSRLVGLAAVVIAAGAAPATPWGASPVQSIGSRWGQSPARRSVDNSAVAGLAVHNSAVAGLGVDNRR
;
A
#
# COMPACT_ATOMS: atom_id res chain seq x y z
N MET A 1 5.31 6.30 -5.22
CA MET A 1 6.80 6.27 -5.29
C MET A 1 7.45 7.17 -4.26
N THR A 2 7.30 8.50 -4.31
CA THR A 2 8.00 9.41 -3.37
C THR A 2 7.78 9.07 -1.89
N GLY A 3 6.54 8.83 -1.46
CA GLY A 3 6.28 8.43 -0.07
C GLY A 3 6.91 7.09 0.33
N TYR A 4 6.94 6.11 -0.58
CA TYR A 4 7.61 4.82 -0.35
C TYR A 4 9.13 4.97 -0.23
N VAL A 5 9.75 5.80 -1.07
CA VAL A 5 11.18 6.12 -0.94
C VAL A 5 11.45 6.84 0.37
N THR A 6 10.55 7.74 0.78
CA THR A 6 10.66 8.45 2.06
C THR A 6 10.59 7.47 3.24
N ASP A 7 9.66 6.52 3.24
CA ASP A 7 9.61 5.42 4.21
C ASP A 7 10.92 4.61 4.20
N ALA A 8 11.40 4.20 3.03
CA ALA A 8 12.63 3.42 2.90
C ALA A 8 13.89 4.14 3.42
N LEU A 9 13.93 5.47 3.38
CA LEU A 9 15.05 6.29 3.86
C LEU A 9 14.92 6.64 5.35
N PHE A 10 13.77 7.15 5.76
CA PHE A 10 13.58 7.76 7.09
C PHE A 10 12.82 6.86 8.06
N GLY A 11 11.96 5.98 7.56
CA GLY A 11 11.05 5.16 8.35
C GLY A 11 10.02 6.00 9.10
N ASP A 12 9.45 5.42 10.15
CA ASP A 12 8.44 6.08 10.97
C ASP A 12 9.08 7.20 11.83
N PRO A 13 8.48 8.41 11.89
CA PRO A 13 8.90 9.43 12.84
C PRO A 13 8.82 8.94 14.29
N ARG A 14 9.93 9.11 15.04
CA ARG A 14 10.08 8.64 16.43
C ARG A 14 9.09 9.28 17.42
N THR A 15 8.63 10.49 17.14
CA THR A 15 7.71 11.25 18.00
C THR A 15 6.65 11.93 17.16
N GLY A 16 5.42 11.98 17.69
CA GLY A 16 4.31 12.67 17.02
C GLY A 16 3.84 12.00 15.72
N HIS A 17 4.06 10.69 15.57
CA HIS A 17 3.64 9.94 14.40
C HIS A 17 2.12 10.13 14.18
N PRO A 18 1.65 10.55 13.00
CA PRO A 18 0.22 10.84 12.80
C PRO A 18 -0.70 9.64 13.08
N VAL A 19 -0.24 8.42 12.79
CA VAL A 19 -0.95 7.18 13.16
C VAL A 19 -1.06 7.02 14.68
N ALA A 20 -0.02 7.36 15.45
CA ALA A 20 -0.08 7.32 16.92
C ALA A 20 -1.01 8.41 17.48
N LEU A 21 -1.05 9.59 16.85
CA LEU A 21 -2.03 10.64 17.20
C LEU A 21 -3.47 10.18 16.93
N PHE A 22 -3.70 9.54 15.78
CA PHE A 22 -4.99 8.90 15.48
C PHE A 22 -5.34 7.82 16.52
N GLY A 23 -4.40 6.92 16.82
CA GLY A 23 -4.60 5.89 17.85
C GLY A 23 -4.92 6.46 19.23
N THR A 24 -4.26 7.56 19.61
CA THR A 24 -4.56 8.26 20.87
C THR A 24 -5.97 8.86 20.87
N ALA A 25 -6.38 9.49 19.76
CA ALA A 25 -7.73 10.03 19.62
C ALA A 25 -8.80 8.92 19.62
N ALA A 26 -8.52 7.83 18.91
CA ALA A 26 -9.36 6.64 18.86
C ALA A 26 -9.49 6.00 20.26
N ALA A 27 -8.41 5.86 21.03
CA ALA A 27 -8.46 5.33 22.39
C ALA A 27 -9.31 6.21 23.34
N ARG A 28 -9.22 7.54 23.24
CA ARG A 28 -10.08 8.44 24.01
C ARG A 28 -11.55 8.28 23.64
N LEU A 29 -11.85 8.10 22.35
CA LEU A 29 -13.20 7.87 21.87
C LEU A 29 -13.73 6.50 22.29
N GLU A 30 -12.89 5.45 22.22
CA GLU A 30 -13.17 4.11 22.74
C GLU A 30 -13.60 4.22 24.20
N HIS A 31 -12.82 4.91 25.03
CA HIS A 31 -13.11 5.04 26.46
C HIS A 31 -14.48 5.71 26.77
N ARG A 32 -15.00 6.52 25.84
CA ARG A 32 -16.32 7.17 25.95
C ARG A 32 -17.46 6.33 25.37
N LEU A 33 -17.19 5.61 24.28
CA LEU A 33 -18.20 4.83 23.56
C LEU A 33 -18.23 3.36 24.00
N TRP A 34 -17.26 2.91 24.78
CA TRP A 34 -17.12 1.52 25.16
C TRP A 34 -18.37 1.02 25.87
N ALA A 35 -18.88 -0.10 25.37
CA ALA A 35 -19.78 -1.00 26.05
C ALA A 35 -19.61 -2.38 25.41
N ASP A 36 -19.98 -3.44 26.13
CA ASP A 36 -20.05 -4.79 25.57
C ASP A 36 -21.22 -4.90 24.55
N SER A 37 -21.06 -4.29 23.38
CA SER A 37 -22.13 -4.05 22.42
C SER A 37 -21.58 -3.90 21.00
N LYS A 38 -22.13 -4.69 20.07
CA LYS A 38 -21.79 -4.61 18.64
C LYS A 38 -22.19 -3.26 18.02
N PRO A 39 -23.40 -2.71 18.24
CA PRO A 39 -23.76 -1.40 17.71
C PRO A 39 -22.83 -0.26 18.15
N ARG A 40 -22.43 -0.21 19.42
CA ARG A 40 -21.50 0.84 19.91
C ARG A 40 -20.10 0.68 19.29
N GLY A 41 -19.64 -0.56 19.18
CA GLY A 41 -18.41 -0.90 18.46
C GLY A 41 -18.43 -0.50 16.98
N ALA A 42 -19.54 -0.77 16.29
CA ALA A 42 -19.73 -0.37 14.90
C ALA A 42 -19.77 1.15 14.72
N ALA A 43 -20.47 1.86 15.62
CA ALA A 43 -20.48 3.33 15.62
C ALA A 43 -19.09 3.92 15.86
N TYR A 44 -18.31 3.34 16.78
CA TYR A 44 -16.92 3.71 17.03
C TYR A 44 -16.04 3.51 15.80
N ALA A 45 -16.09 2.32 15.19
CA ALA A 45 -15.30 1.99 14.00
C ALA A 45 -15.68 2.89 12.81
N ALA A 46 -16.99 3.11 12.60
CA ALA A 46 -17.50 3.99 11.56
C ALA A 46 -17.07 5.44 11.77
N LEU A 47 -17.20 5.99 12.97
CA LEU A 47 -16.83 7.38 13.26
C LEU A 47 -15.35 7.63 13.02
N CYS A 48 -14.48 6.73 13.49
CA CYS A 48 -13.03 6.85 13.27
C CYS A 48 -12.67 6.73 11.78
N THR A 49 -13.23 5.72 11.11
CA THR A 49 -12.90 5.43 9.70
C THR A 49 -13.44 6.50 8.76
N PHE A 50 -14.73 6.86 8.87
CA PHE A 50 -15.32 7.91 8.04
C PHE A 50 -14.74 9.28 8.36
N GLY A 51 -14.29 9.54 9.60
CA GLY A 51 -13.51 10.73 9.92
C GLY A 51 -12.20 10.80 9.14
N ALA A 52 -11.42 9.71 9.12
CA ALA A 52 -10.16 9.63 8.36
C ALA A 52 -10.38 9.72 6.84
N VAL A 53 -11.38 9.01 6.31
CA VAL A 53 -11.78 9.07 4.89
C VAL A 53 -12.25 10.47 4.51
N GLY A 54 -13.08 11.10 5.36
CA GLY A 54 -13.59 12.46 5.14
C GLY A 54 -12.47 13.49 5.11
N LEU A 55 -11.49 13.39 6.01
CA LEU A 55 -10.29 14.23 5.98
C LEU A 55 -9.51 14.06 4.67
N GLY A 56 -9.26 12.81 4.27
CA GLY A 56 -8.58 12.51 3.01
C GLY A 56 -9.33 13.06 1.79
N ALA A 57 -10.66 12.93 1.78
CA ALA A 57 -11.52 13.42 0.69
C ALA A 57 -11.55 14.94 0.63
N ALA A 58 -11.66 15.61 1.79
CA ALA A 58 -11.63 17.06 1.87
C ALA A 58 -10.30 17.63 1.35
N LEU A 59 -9.16 17.07 1.78
CA LEU A 59 -7.84 17.50 1.33
C LEU A 59 -7.61 17.21 -0.17
N GLN A 60 -8.10 16.06 -0.65
CA GLN A 60 -8.05 15.71 -2.06
C GLN A 60 -8.88 16.67 -2.92
N LEU A 61 -10.07 17.07 -2.45
CA LEU A 61 -10.92 18.05 -3.14
C LEU A 61 -10.30 19.45 -3.09
N ALA A 62 -9.79 19.88 -1.94
CA ALA A 62 -9.16 21.17 -1.74
C ALA A 62 -7.92 21.37 -2.63
N THR A 63 -7.18 20.29 -2.90
CA THR A 63 -5.98 20.31 -3.76
C THR A 63 -6.23 19.97 -5.22
N ARG A 64 -7.49 19.78 -5.66
CA ARG A 64 -7.83 19.37 -7.04
C ARG A 64 -7.27 20.29 -8.13
N ARG A 65 -7.11 21.59 -7.84
CA ARG A 65 -6.54 22.61 -8.74
C ARG A 65 -5.08 22.97 -8.42
N ARG A 66 -4.46 22.29 -7.45
CA ARG A 66 -3.10 22.56 -6.95
C ARG A 66 -2.27 21.28 -7.05
N PRO A 67 -1.82 20.90 -8.25
CA PRO A 67 -1.23 19.58 -8.49
C PRO A 67 0.04 19.32 -7.67
N PHE A 68 0.85 20.36 -7.41
CA PHE A 68 2.02 20.25 -6.56
C PHE A 68 1.66 19.99 -5.08
N ALA A 69 0.68 20.73 -4.53
CA ALA A 69 0.20 20.50 -3.17
C ALA A 69 -0.43 19.09 -3.02
N ARG A 70 -1.19 18.65 -4.03
CA ARG A 70 -1.77 17.30 -4.07
C ARG A 70 -0.68 16.23 -4.05
N PHE A 71 0.36 16.40 -4.86
CA PHE A 71 1.51 15.51 -4.91
C PHE A 71 2.20 15.43 -3.54
N LEU A 72 2.52 16.57 -2.92
CA LEU A 72 3.16 16.61 -1.61
C LEU A 72 2.32 15.93 -0.53
N LEU A 73 1.03 16.23 -0.45
CA LEU A 73 0.12 15.60 0.53
C LEU A 73 -0.02 14.09 0.31
N THR A 74 -0.14 13.66 -0.95
CA THR A 74 -0.23 12.24 -1.28
C THR A 74 1.06 11.51 -0.92
N ALA A 75 2.22 12.11 -1.21
CA ALA A 75 3.52 11.56 -0.83
C ALA A 75 3.69 11.49 0.70
N ALA A 76 3.30 12.55 1.41
CA ALA A 76 3.36 12.61 2.87
C ALA A 76 2.43 11.57 3.51
N PHE A 77 1.17 11.47 3.07
CA PHE A 77 0.27 10.44 3.57
C PHE A 77 0.73 9.04 3.22
N THR A 78 1.25 8.82 2.01
CA THR A 78 1.83 7.52 1.64
C THR A 78 2.97 7.15 2.59
N TRP A 79 3.89 8.08 2.89
CA TRP A 79 4.96 7.84 3.86
C TRP A 79 4.40 7.50 5.25
N VAL A 80 3.46 8.28 5.76
CA VAL A 80 2.87 8.12 7.10
C VAL A 80 2.08 6.83 7.29
N VAL A 81 1.44 6.31 6.24
CA VAL A 81 0.63 5.08 6.35
C VAL A 81 1.42 3.81 6.09
N LEU A 82 2.58 3.91 5.43
CA LEU A 82 3.47 2.79 5.21
C LEU A 82 4.27 2.49 6.48
N GLY A 83 4.68 1.23 6.64
CA GLY A 83 5.56 0.79 7.72
C GLY A 83 6.63 -0.21 7.25
N GLY A 84 6.97 -0.18 5.96
CA GLY A 84 7.83 -1.18 5.34
C GLY A 84 9.26 -1.18 5.88
N ARG A 85 9.82 0.02 6.13
CA ARG A 85 11.15 0.12 6.74
C ARG A 85 11.15 -0.37 8.19
N GLY A 86 10.16 0.03 8.98
CA GLY A 86 10.00 -0.40 10.38
C GLY A 86 9.91 -1.93 10.47
N LEU A 87 9.02 -2.53 9.68
CA LEU A 87 8.86 -3.99 9.61
C LEU A 87 10.17 -4.71 9.27
N ALA A 88 10.90 -4.20 8.28
CA ALA A 88 12.18 -4.79 7.88
C ALA A 88 13.26 -4.64 8.96
N ALA A 89 13.26 -3.55 9.73
CA ALA A 89 14.18 -3.34 10.85
C ALA A 89 13.87 -4.30 12.00
N GLU A 90 12.59 -4.45 12.36
CA GLU A 90 12.13 -5.40 13.40
C GLU A 90 12.49 -6.84 13.04
N GLY A 91 12.22 -7.27 11.79
CA GLY A 91 12.60 -8.61 11.33
C GLY A 91 14.12 -8.84 11.28
N THR A 92 14.89 -7.80 10.94
CA THR A 92 16.37 -7.91 10.93
C THR A 92 16.92 -8.03 12.35
N GLU A 93 16.39 -7.26 13.29
CA GLU A 93 16.81 -7.33 14.70
C GLU A 93 16.43 -8.65 15.34
N MET A 94 15.22 -9.15 15.09
CA MET A 94 14.82 -10.50 15.52
C MET A 94 15.74 -11.58 14.97
N ALA A 95 16.16 -11.48 13.70
CA ALA A 95 17.11 -12.43 13.12
C ALA A 95 18.46 -12.36 13.83
N ARG A 96 18.96 -11.15 14.12
CA ARG A 96 20.21 -10.94 14.86
C ARG A 96 20.17 -11.58 16.24
N LEU A 97 19.12 -11.32 17.02
CA LEU A 97 18.95 -11.85 18.37
C LEU A 97 18.93 -13.39 18.37
N LEU A 98 18.16 -13.99 17.45
CA LEU A 98 18.02 -15.43 17.36
C LEU A 98 19.31 -16.12 16.84
N GLU A 99 20.02 -15.50 15.90
CA GLU A 99 21.34 -15.98 15.43
C GLU A 99 22.40 -15.91 16.54
N ALA A 100 22.32 -14.94 17.45
CA ALA A 100 23.21 -14.79 18.60
C ALA A 100 22.83 -15.68 19.79
N GLY A 101 21.68 -16.38 19.74
CA GLY A 101 21.17 -17.17 20.87
C GLY A 101 20.58 -16.34 22.01
N GLU A 102 20.33 -15.04 21.80
CA GLU A 102 19.73 -14.09 22.75
C GLU A 102 18.20 -14.29 22.84
N VAL A 103 17.77 -15.49 23.27
CA VAL A 103 16.34 -15.88 23.31
C VAL A 103 15.50 -15.00 24.24
N PRO A 104 15.93 -14.65 25.48
CA PRO A 104 15.15 -13.77 26.35
C PRO A 104 14.84 -12.41 25.72
N GLU A 105 15.81 -11.81 25.04
CA GLU A 105 15.70 -10.54 24.33
C GLU A 105 14.78 -10.69 23.11
N ALA A 106 14.92 -11.79 22.35
CA ALA A 106 14.04 -12.11 21.22
C ALA A 106 12.57 -12.25 21.66
N ARG A 107 12.29 -12.83 22.83
CA ARG A 107 10.93 -12.92 23.38
C ARG A 107 10.32 -11.54 23.64
N GLN A 108 11.09 -10.65 24.26
CA GLN A 108 10.63 -9.27 24.51
C GLN A 108 10.36 -8.55 23.19
N ARG A 109 11.25 -8.74 22.23
CA ARG A 109 11.21 -8.08 20.92
C ARG A 109 10.05 -8.56 20.03
N LEU A 110 9.59 -9.81 20.16
CA LEU A 110 8.46 -10.34 19.37
C LEU A 110 7.19 -9.47 19.49
N SER A 111 6.96 -8.85 20.65
CA SER A 111 5.80 -7.97 20.89
C SER A 111 5.72 -6.76 19.94
N HIS A 112 6.82 -6.41 19.28
CA HIS A 112 6.88 -5.35 18.27
C HIS A 112 6.36 -5.80 16.89
N LEU A 113 6.24 -7.12 16.66
CA LEU A 113 5.77 -7.71 15.41
C LEU A 113 4.35 -8.25 15.51
N CYS A 114 3.99 -8.88 16.63
CA CYS A 114 2.65 -9.40 16.85
C CYS A 114 2.27 -9.46 18.33
N ALA A 115 0.95 -9.49 18.59
CA ALA A 115 0.37 -9.63 19.92
C ALA A 115 0.32 -11.09 20.39
N ARG A 116 1.44 -11.83 20.24
CA ARG A 116 1.58 -13.21 20.69
C ARG A 116 2.33 -13.27 22.02
N ASP A 117 1.85 -14.10 22.93
CA ASP A 117 2.60 -14.42 24.15
C ASP A 117 3.89 -15.17 23.79
N ALA A 118 5.01 -14.51 24.04
CA ALA A 118 6.35 -15.02 23.74
C ALA A 118 7.01 -15.72 24.93
N THR A 119 6.41 -15.70 26.12
CA THR A 119 7.07 -16.07 27.39
C THR A 119 7.64 -17.48 27.37
N ALA A 120 6.92 -18.43 26.78
CA ALA A 120 7.30 -19.84 26.69
C ALA A 120 7.93 -20.25 25.34
N LEU A 121 8.04 -19.33 24.37
CA LEU A 121 8.46 -19.70 23.01
C LEU A 121 9.96 -19.99 22.94
N ASP A 122 10.33 -21.08 22.29
CA ASP A 122 11.73 -21.38 21.96
C ASP A 122 12.22 -20.61 20.71
N SER A 123 13.51 -20.76 20.37
CA SER A 123 14.10 -20.08 19.21
C SER A 123 13.40 -20.41 17.88
N ALA A 124 12.93 -21.66 17.69
CA ALA A 124 12.29 -22.07 16.46
C ALA A 124 10.86 -21.51 16.38
N GLU A 125 10.14 -21.49 17.50
CA GLU A 125 8.81 -20.88 17.61
C GLU A 125 8.86 -19.36 17.45
N LEU A 126 9.87 -18.69 18.01
CA LEU A 126 10.11 -17.26 17.80
C LEU A 126 10.43 -16.96 16.34
N THR A 127 11.27 -17.76 15.70
CA THR A 127 11.60 -17.62 14.27
C THR A 127 10.34 -17.76 13.42
N ARG A 128 9.54 -18.80 13.68
CA ARG A 128 8.28 -19.05 12.98
C ARG A 128 7.32 -17.89 13.17
N ALA A 129 7.06 -17.48 14.41
CA ALA A 129 6.14 -16.39 14.72
C ALA A 129 6.58 -15.08 14.05
N ALA A 130 7.86 -14.73 14.14
CA ALA A 130 8.39 -13.55 13.46
C ALA A 130 8.24 -13.66 11.93
N THR A 131 8.47 -14.83 11.34
CA THR A 131 8.31 -15.03 9.89
C THR A 131 6.85 -14.91 9.44
N GLU A 132 5.91 -15.50 10.20
CA GLU A 132 4.46 -15.34 10.01
C GLU A 132 4.09 -13.85 10.06
N SER A 133 4.54 -13.12 11.08
CA SER A 133 4.27 -11.68 11.24
C SER A 133 4.89 -10.83 10.14
N ILE A 134 6.10 -11.14 9.65
CA ILE A 134 6.70 -10.42 8.51
C ILE A 134 5.86 -10.65 7.25
N ALA A 135 5.39 -11.88 7.00
CA ALA A 135 4.58 -12.19 5.83
C ALA A 135 3.23 -11.45 5.85
N GLU A 136 2.50 -11.52 6.98
CA GLU A 136 1.22 -10.83 7.20
C GLU A 136 1.39 -9.31 7.06
N ASN A 137 2.29 -8.71 7.85
CA ASN A 137 2.49 -7.26 7.84
C ASN A 137 3.09 -6.73 6.53
N THR A 138 3.68 -7.56 5.67
CA THR A 138 4.07 -7.12 4.32
C THR A 138 2.83 -6.73 3.51
N SER A 139 1.73 -7.49 3.64
CA SER A 139 0.44 -7.10 3.08
C SER A 139 -0.03 -5.81 3.71
N ASP A 140 -0.10 -5.77 5.05
CA ASP A 140 -0.88 -4.76 5.75
C ASP A 140 -0.15 -3.42 5.88
N ALA A 141 1.17 -3.43 6.05
CA ALA A 141 1.97 -2.21 6.18
C ALA A 141 2.43 -1.65 4.83
N VAL A 142 2.29 -2.40 3.73
CA VAL A 142 2.84 -1.98 2.42
C VAL A 142 1.86 -2.18 1.27
N VAL A 143 1.46 -3.42 0.98
CA VAL A 143 0.66 -3.71 -0.22
C VAL A 143 -0.73 -3.07 -0.15
N ALA A 144 -1.42 -3.20 0.98
CA ALA A 144 -2.77 -2.73 1.16
C ALA A 144 -2.89 -1.19 1.20
N PRO A 145 -2.02 -0.44 1.91
CA PRO A 145 -2.00 1.01 1.81
C PRO A 145 -1.71 1.48 0.37
N LEU A 146 -0.78 0.84 -0.33
CA LEU A 146 -0.49 1.20 -1.73
C LEU A 146 -1.65 0.89 -2.67
N PHE A 147 -2.34 -0.23 -2.46
CA PHE A 147 -3.54 -0.59 -3.23
C PHE A 147 -4.67 0.41 -3.02
N TRP A 148 -5.07 0.66 -1.77
CA TRP A 148 -6.15 1.60 -1.47
C TRP A 148 -5.77 3.03 -1.83
N GLY A 149 -4.49 3.37 -1.64
CA GLY A 149 -3.88 4.56 -2.19
C GLY A 149 -4.09 4.65 -3.68
N ALA A 150 -3.75 3.64 -4.47
CA ALA A 150 -3.92 3.57 -5.92
C ALA A 150 -5.38 3.49 -6.40
N VAL A 151 -6.35 3.13 -5.55
CA VAL A 151 -7.78 3.08 -5.90
C VAL A 151 -8.49 4.40 -5.59
N ALA A 152 -8.28 4.95 -4.39
CA ALA A 152 -9.07 6.06 -3.85
C ALA A 152 -8.26 7.31 -3.50
N GLY A 153 -6.92 7.26 -3.56
CA GLY A 153 -6.03 8.38 -3.25
C GLY A 153 -5.87 8.59 -1.76
N MET A 154 -5.84 9.86 -1.32
CA MET A 154 -5.72 10.20 0.10
C MET A 154 -6.84 9.59 0.97
N PRO A 155 -8.13 9.57 0.56
CA PRO A 155 -9.17 8.83 1.28
C PRO A 155 -8.85 7.35 1.50
N GLY A 156 -8.28 6.68 0.48
CA GLY A 156 -7.93 5.26 0.56
C GLY A 156 -6.76 4.99 1.50
N LEU A 157 -5.70 5.80 1.40
CA LEU A 157 -4.54 5.73 2.30
C LEU A 157 -4.98 5.85 3.77
N LEU A 158 -5.71 6.92 4.09
CA LEU A 158 -6.11 7.21 5.47
C LEU A 158 -7.19 6.26 5.97
N GLY A 159 -8.17 5.93 5.13
CA GLY A 159 -9.25 5.01 5.50
C GLY A 159 -8.75 3.59 5.78
N TYR A 160 -7.86 3.07 4.92
CA TYR A 160 -7.24 1.77 5.17
C TYR A 160 -6.42 1.78 6.46
N ARG A 161 -5.54 2.78 6.63
CA ARG A 161 -4.70 2.85 7.83
C ARG A 161 -5.53 3.00 9.11
N ALA A 162 -6.64 3.73 9.05
CA ALA A 162 -7.58 3.81 10.16
C ALA A 162 -8.15 2.43 10.52
N LEU A 163 -8.68 1.67 9.55
CA LEU A 163 -9.22 0.33 9.81
C LEU A 163 -8.18 -0.62 10.39
N ASN A 164 -6.99 -0.68 9.78
CA ASN A 164 -5.88 -1.50 10.25
C ASN A 164 -5.42 -1.13 11.67
N THR A 165 -5.40 0.17 11.99
CA THR A 165 -5.07 0.63 13.35
C THR A 165 -6.17 0.26 14.35
N LEU A 166 -7.44 0.39 13.97
CA LEU A 166 -8.56 0.04 14.83
C LEU A 166 -8.61 -1.47 15.10
N ASP A 167 -8.32 -2.30 14.11
CA ASP A 167 -8.21 -3.75 14.31
C ASP A 167 -7.08 -4.10 15.28
N ALA A 168 -5.90 -3.50 15.13
CA ALA A 168 -4.81 -3.69 16.08
C ALA A 168 -5.16 -3.23 17.52
N MET A 169 -5.99 -2.18 17.65
CA MET A 169 -6.37 -1.63 18.96
C MET A 169 -7.52 -2.36 19.65
N VAL A 170 -8.53 -2.82 18.90
CA VAL A 170 -9.75 -3.38 19.48
C VAL A 170 -10.22 -4.66 18.80
N GLY A 171 -9.59 -5.12 17.72
CA GLY A 171 -10.04 -6.28 16.94
C GLY A 171 -9.73 -7.65 17.53
N TYR A 172 -8.82 -7.71 18.51
CA TYR A 172 -8.43 -8.97 19.15
C TYR A 172 -9.57 -9.63 19.93
N ARG A 173 -9.56 -10.97 19.94
CA ARG A 173 -10.57 -11.81 20.61
C ARG A 173 -10.35 -11.88 22.13
N SER A 174 -10.40 -10.74 22.81
CA SER A 174 -10.44 -10.69 24.28
C SER A 174 -11.87 -10.62 24.82
N PRO A 175 -12.10 -10.99 26.08
CA PRO A 175 -13.39 -10.79 26.75
C PRO A 175 -13.89 -9.34 26.64
N ARG A 176 -12.99 -8.35 26.72
CA ARG A 176 -13.32 -6.92 26.65
C ARG A 176 -13.77 -6.47 25.27
N TYR A 177 -13.16 -6.99 24.20
CA TYR A 177 -13.36 -6.46 22.84
C TYR A 177 -14.12 -7.39 21.91
N ARG A 178 -14.44 -8.62 22.31
CA ARG A 178 -15.15 -9.61 21.46
C ARG A 178 -16.39 -9.06 20.75
N ARG A 179 -17.21 -8.23 21.42
CA ARG A 179 -18.40 -7.60 20.81
C ARG A 179 -18.14 -6.19 20.30
N PHE A 180 -17.37 -5.38 21.03
CA PHE A 180 -17.08 -3.99 20.66
C PHE A 180 -16.16 -3.90 19.42
N GLY A 181 -15.11 -4.71 19.37
CA GLY A 181 -14.14 -4.76 18.27
C GLY A 181 -14.63 -5.42 16.99
N TRP A 182 -15.74 -6.16 17.05
CA TRP A 182 -16.20 -7.03 15.97
C TRP A 182 -16.31 -6.31 14.62
N ALA A 183 -16.80 -5.07 14.61
CA ALA A 183 -16.97 -4.30 13.37
C ALA A 183 -15.62 -3.85 12.79
N ALA A 184 -14.65 -3.47 13.63
CA ALA A 184 -13.31 -3.10 13.19
C ALA A 184 -12.59 -4.30 12.56
N ALA A 185 -12.58 -5.44 13.26
CA ALA A 185 -11.98 -6.68 12.74
C ALA A 185 -12.63 -7.15 11.45
N ARG A 186 -13.97 -7.10 11.36
CA ARG A 186 -14.67 -7.52 10.14
C ARG A 186 -14.43 -6.56 8.97
N ALA A 187 -14.34 -5.26 9.23
CA ALA A 187 -14.06 -4.28 8.20
C ALA A 187 -12.62 -4.40 7.70
N ASP A 188 -11.64 -4.59 8.60
CA ASP A 188 -10.25 -4.86 8.24
C ASP A 188 -10.12 -6.12 7.37
N ASP A 189 -10.75 -7.22 7.80
CA ASP A 189 -10.82 -8.47 7.03
C ASP A 189 -11.29 -8.23 5.60
N VAL A 190 -12.34 -7.44 5.41
CA VAL A 190 -12.93 -7.16 4.10
C VAL A 190 -12.01 -6.30 3.24
N VAL A 191 -11.43 -5.23 3.80
CA VAL A 191 -10.56 -4.33 3.02
C VAL A 191 -9.22 -4.97 2.67
N ASN A 192 -8.81 -6.02 3.37
CA ASN A 192 -7.61 -6.81 3.09
C ASN A 192 -7.86 -8.01 2.14
N LEU A 193 -9.10 -8.32 1.74
CA LEU A 193 -9.38 -9.45 0.84
C LEU A 193 -8.62 -9.37 -0.49
N VAL A 194 -8.67 -8.23 -1.16
CA VAL A 194 -7.96 -8.02 -2.43
C VAL A 194 -6.46 -7.79 -2.20
N PRO A 195 -6.04 -6.88 -1.29
CA PRO A 195 -4.62 -6.66 -1.03
C PRO A 195 -3.83 -7.89 -0.64
N SER A 196 -4.35 -8.76 0.23
CA SER A 196 -3.64 -9.98 0.65
C SER A 196 -3.36 -10.93 -0.52
N ARG A 197 -4.30 -11.04 -1.47
CA ARG A 197 -4.13 -11.86 -2.69
C ARG A 197 -3.15 -11.22 -3.66
N ILE A 198 -3.16 -9.89 -3.78
CA ILE A 198 -2.13 -9.17 -4.53
C ILE A 198 -0.77 -9.40 -3.87
N GLY A 199 -0.66 -9.28 -2.55
CA GLY A 199 0.56 -9.52 -1.79
C GLY A 199 1.10 -10.94 -2.00
N ALA A 200 0.23 -11.94 -1.98
CA ALA A 200 0.59 -13.33 -2.25
C ALA A 200 1.06 -13.55 -3.70
N ALA A 201 0.38 -12.94 -4.68
CA ALA A 201 0.81 -12.99 -6.08
C ALA A 201 2.18 -12.32 -6.29
N LEU A 202 2.39 -11.14 -5.69
CA LEU A 202 3.68 -10.45 -5.75
C LEU A 202 4.79 -11.24 -5.05
N THR A 203 4.47 -11.91 -3.95
CA THR A 203 5.39 -12.82 -3.26
C THR A 203 5.85 -13.95 -4.19
N ALA A 204 4.91 -14.59 -4.89
CA ALA A 204 5.24 -15.63 -5.86
C ALA A 204 6.10 -15.10 -7.00
N LEU A 205 5.80 -13.91 -7.53
CA LEU A 205 6.62 -13.27 -8.57
C LEU A 205 8.03 -12.91 -8.09
N CYS A 206 8.16 -12.50 -6.82
CA CYS A 206 9.44 -12.11 -6.22
C CYS A 206 10.24 -13.30 -5.63
N ALA A 207 9.70 -14.52 -5.67
CA ALA A 207 10.33 -15.71 -5.10
C ALA A 207 11.55 -16.22 -5.91
N GLY A 208 11.88 -15.58 -7.03
CA GLY A 208 12.99 -15.98 -7.91
C GLY A 208 12.78 -17.40 -8.46
N GLY A 209 13.76 -18.28 -8.25
CA GLY A 209 13.71 -19.67 -8.73
C GLY A 209 12.57 -20.52 -8.16
N ARG A 210 11.83 -20.04 -7.15
CA ARG A 210 10.73 -20.77 -6.48
C ARG A 210 9.34 -20.17 -6.73
N ALA A 211 9.18 -19.39 -7.80
CA ALA A 211 7.91 -18.75 -8.13
C ALA A 211 6.75 -19.76 -8.30
N ARG A 212 7.02 -20.90 -8.95
CA ARG A 212 6.02 -21.96 -9.17
C ARG A 212 5.61 -22.62 -7.86
N GLU A 213 6.56 -22.86 -6.97
CA GLU A 213 6.36 -23.48 -5.66
C GLU A 213 5.58 -22.53 -4.74
N SER A 214 5.96 -21.25 -4.69
CA SER A 214 5.23 -20.22 -3.94
C SER A 214 3.76 -20.13 -4.39
N TRP A 215 3.51 -20.09 -5.69
CA TRP A 215 2.15 -20.12 -6.25
C TRP A 215 1.39 -21.39 -5.87
N ARG A 216 2.03 -22.57 -6.01
CA ARG A 216 1.41 -23.86 -5.69
C ARG A 216 1.00 -23.94 -4.22
N VAL A 217 1.90 -23.57 -3.30
CA VAL A 217 1.64 -23.58 -1.86
C VAL A 217 0.55 -22.58 -1.50
N TRP A 218 0.61 -21.35 -2.03
CA TRP A 218 -0.45 -20.36 -1.83
C TRP A 218 -1.83 -20.90 -2.24
N ARG A 219 -1.95 -21.47 -3.44
CA ARG A 219 -3.23 -21.99 -3.96
C ARG A 219 -3.76 -23.18 -3.15
N ARG A 220 -2.87 -24.03 -2.63
CA ARG A 220 -3.23 -25.23 -1.87
C ARG A 220 -3.60 -24.92 -0.41
N ASP A 221 -2.84 -24.02 0.21
CA ASP A 221 -2.84 -23.85 1.67
C ASP A 221 -3.44 -22.51 2.13
N GLY A 222 -3.49 -21.48 1.29
CA GLY A 222 -3.80 -20.11 1.73
C GLY A 222 -5.18 -19.93 2.36
N SER A 223 -6.16 -20.76 1.97
CA SER A 223 -7.52 -20.75 2.53
C SER A 223 -7.68 -21.62 3.79
N ARG A 224 -6.63 -22.29 4.26
CA ARG A 224 -6.67 -23.15 5.45
C ARG A 224 -6.45 -22.37 6.75
N HIS A 225 -5.95 -21.13 6.66
CA HIS A 225 -5.74 -20.26 7.81
C HIS A 225 -7.08 -19.69 8.34
N PRO A 226 -7.25 -19.49 9.66
CA PRO A 226 -8.48 -18.91 10.21
C PRO A 226 -8.79 -17.49 9.71
N SER A 227 -7.76 -16.67 9.50
CA SER A 227 -7.89 -15.37 8.84
C SER A 227 -7.99 -15.56 7.32
N PRO A 228 -8.97 -14.91 6.65
CA PRO A 228 -9.17 -14.99 5.20
C PRO A 228 -8.03 -14.33 4.40
N ASN A 229 -7.16 -13.58 5.08
CA ASN A 229 -6.12 -12.74 4.48
C ASN A 229 -4.72 -13.26 4.81
N ALA A 230 -4.41 -13.46 6.10
CA ALA A 230 -3.06 -13.82 6.55
C ALA A 230 -2.55 -15.10 5.88
N GLY A 231 -3.40 -16.13 5.79
CA GLY A 231 -3.04 -17.40 5.14
C GLY A 231 -2.61 -17.25 3.68
N GLN A 232 -3.15 -16.26 2.96
CA GLN A 232 -2.80 -16.03 1.56
C GLN A 232 -1.31 -15.65 1.43
N VAL A 233 -0.86 -14.68 2.22
CA VAL A 233 0.52 -14.21 2.19
C VAL A 233 1.48 -15.14 2.92
N GLU A 234 1.10 -15.70 4.06
CA GLU A 234 1.92 -16.68 4.79
C GLU A 234 2.21 -17.92 3.94
N ALA A 235 1.21 -18.48 3.26
CA ALA A 235 1.41 -19.63 2.38
C ALA A 235 2.32 -19.29 1.18
N ALA A 236 2.19 -18.10 0.60
CA ALA A 236 3.07 -17.65 -0.47
C ALA A 236 4.53 -17.51 0.02
N PHE A 237 4.75 -16.95 1.22
CA PHE A 237 6.07 -16.86 1.84
C PHE A 237 6.64 -18.24 2.16
N ALA A 238 5.83 -19.14 2.71
CA ALA A 238 6.23 -20.52 3.01
C ALA A 238 6.78 -21.24 1.77
N GLY A 239 6.07 -21.16 0.63
CA GLY A 239 6.54 -21.75 -0.62
C GLY A 239 7.74 -21.04 -1.25
N ALA A 240 7.84 -19.72 -1.11
CA ALA A 240 8.97 -18.93 -1.62
C ALA A 240 10.27 -19.20 -0.84
N LEU A 241 10.16 -19.46 0.47
CA LEU A 241 11.31 -19.66 1.36
C LEU A 241 11.68 -21.13 1.57
N ASP A 242 10.82 -22.06 1.15
CA ASP A 242 10.94 -23.50 1.39
C ASP A 242 10.83 -23.89 2.87
N ILE A 243 9.87 -23.26 3.55
CA ILE A 243 9.64 -23.47 4.98
C ILE A 243 8.19 -23.88 5.23
N ARG A 244 7.93 -24.32 6.46
CA ARG A 244 6.59 -24.63 6.96
C ARG A 244 6.20 -23.68 8.07
N LEU A 245 5.08 -22.98 7.87
CA LEU A 245 4.47 -22.07 8.83
C LEU A 245 3.18 -22.69 9.42
N GLY A 246 2.60 -22.03 10.42
CA GLY A 246 1.44 -22.53 11.16
C GLY A 246 1.79 -23.69 12.11
N GLY A 247 0.78 -24.42 12.54
CA GLY A 247 0.88 -25.44 13.58
C GLY A 247 0.34 -24.97 14.93
N THR A 248 0.68 -25.72 15.97
CA THR A 248 0.20 -25.51 17.34
C THR A 248 0.79 -24.23 17.94
N ASN A 249 -0.06 -23.36 18.48
CA ASN A 249 0.31 -22.20 19.28
C ASN A 249 -0.30 -22.35 20.68
N SER A 250 0.48 -22.15 21.74
CA SER A 250 -0.02 -22.11 23.11
C SER A 250 -0.15 -20.65 23.56
N TYR A 251 -1.34 -20.24 23.99
CA TYR A 251 -1.65 -18.91 24.54
C TYR A 251 -2.20 -19.09 25.96
N GLY A 252 -1.40 -18.83 26.99
CA GLY A 252 -1.90 -18.83 28.38
C GLY A 252 -2.68 -20.08 28.81
N GLY A 253 -2.40 -21.25 28.20
CA GLY A 253 -3.10 -22.52 28.45
C GLY A 253 -4.13 -22.92 27.37
N GLU A 254 -4.51 -22.03 26.45
CA GLU A 254 -5.32 -22.39 25.28
C GLU A 254 -4.44 -22.73 24.07
N VAL A 255 -4.70 -23.89 23.47
CA VAL A 255 -3.98 -24.37 22.28
C VAL A 255 -4.75 -23.96 21.03
N GLU A 256 -4.24 -22.98 20.29
CA GLU A 256 -4.74 -22.64 18.94
C GLU A 256 -3.97 -23.46 17.91
N SER A 257 -4.65 -24.42 17.27
CA SER A 257 -4.08 -25.17 16.15
C SER A 257 -4.32 -24.42 14.84
N ARG A 258 -3.27 -23.82 14.28
CA ARG A 258 -3.31 -23.24 12.94
C ARG A 258 -2.98 -24.30 11.91
N ALA A 259 -3.67 -24.26 10.77
CA ALA A 259 -3.34 -25.14 9.65
C ALA A 259 -1.88 -24.94 9.24
N ARG A 260 -1.19 -26.04 8.93
CA ARG A 260 0.18 -25.98 8.41
C ARG A 260 0.17 -25.44 6.98
N LEU A 261 1.02 -24.45 6.73
CA LEU A 261 1.19 -23.80 5.43
C LEU A 261 2.57 -24.14 4.89
N GLY A 262 2.64 -24.74 3.69
CA GLY A 262 3.87 -25.23 3.10
C GLY A 262 4.29 -26.63 3.59
N GLU A 263 5.23 -27.22 2.87
CA GLU A 263 5.79 -28.56 3.13
C GLU A 263 7.31 -28.54 3.39
N GLY A 264 7.90 -27.35 3.46
CA GLY A 264 9.33 -27.19 3.68
C GLY A 264 9.78 -27.54 5.09
N ARG A 265 11.04 -27.26 5.38
CA ARG A 265 11.63 -27.44 6.72
C ARG A 265 11.07 -26.43 7.73
N HIS A 266 11.37 -26.64 9.01
CA HIS A 266 11.07 -25.62 10.01
C HIS A 266 11.88 -24.34 9.72
N PRO A 267 11.31 -23.15 9.98
CA PRO A 267 12.03 -21.89 9.82
C PRO A 267 13.24 -21.82 10.75
N GLU A 268 14.37 -21.37 10.22
CA GLU A 268 15.59 -21.07 10.97
C GLU A 268 15.86 -19.55 10.95
N PRO A 269 16.64 -19.00 11.89
CA PRO A 269 16.87 -17.54 11.97
C PRO A 269 17.31 -16.91 10.64
N VAL A 270 18.09 -17.63 9.83
CA VAL A 270 18.50 -17.21 8.48
C VAL A 270 17.31 -16.96 7.54
N ASP A 271 16.20 -17.69 7.69
CA ASP A 271 15.00 -17.52 6.89
C ASP A 271 14.27 -16.23 7.22
N LEU A 272 14.45 -15.68 8.43
CA LEU A 272 13.87 -14.40 8.79
C LEU A 272 14.54 -13.25 7.99
N ARG A 273 15.87 -13.32 7.80
CA ARG A 273 16.57 -12.39 6.88
C ARG A 273 16.07 -12.54 5.44
N ARG A 274 15.81 -13.78 5.00
CA ARG A 274 15.25 -14.05 3.66
C ARG A 274 13.82 -13.52 3.53
N ALA A 275 12.99 -13.65 4.58
CA ALA A 275 11.64 -13.11 4.65
C ALA A 275 11.65 -11.58 4.58
N VAL A 276 12.54 -10.90 5.32
CA VAL A 276 12.72 -9.45 5.24
C VAL A 276 13.13 -9.01 3.83
N ARG A 277 14.06 -9.74 3.18
CA ARG A 277 14.44 -9.44 1.79
C ARG A 277 13.26 -9.58 0.84
N LEU A 278 12.49 -10.66 0.98
CA LEU A 278 11.30 -10.91 0.16
C LEU A 278 10.23 -9.83 0.38
N SER A 279 9.99 -9.44 1.63
CA SER A 279 9.10 -8.33 2.00
C SER A 279 9.46 -7.03 1.29
N ARG A 280 10.75 -6.65 1.28
CA ARG A 280 11.24 -5.46 0.55
C ARG A 280 10.99 -5.56 -0.96
N LEU A 281 11.23 -6.73 -1.56
CA LEU A 281 10.99 -6.96 -3.00
C LEU A 281 9.50 -6.86 -3.34
N VAL A 282 8.64 -7.45 -2.52
CA VAL A 282 7.18 -7.35 -2.65
C VAL A 282 6.73 -5.89 -2.54
N GLY A 283 7.25 -5.15 -1.55
CA GLY A 283 6.97 -3.72 -1.39
C GLY A 283 7.39 -2.89 -2.61
N LEU A 284 8.56 -3.18 -3.18
CA LEU A 284 9.04 -2.52 -4.40
C LEU A 284 8.13 -2.83 -5.59
N ALA A 285 7.74 -4.09 -5.78
CA ALA A 285 6.82 -4.49 -6.84
C ALA A 285 5.44 -3.81 -6.67
N ALA A 286 4.93 -3.75 -5.44
CA ALA A 286 3.66 -3.11 -5.13
C ALA A 286 3.67 -1.61 -5.47
N VAL A 287 4.75 -0.88 -5.14
CA VAL A 287 4.82 0.56 -5.45
C VAL A 287 4.96 0.81 -6.95
N VAL A 288 5.65 -0.06 -7.70
CA VAL A 288 5.74 0.03 -9.16
C VAL A 288 4.37 -0.14 -9.79
N ILE A 289 3.62 -1.16 -9.37
CA ILE A 289 2.26 -1.41 -9.89
C ILE A 289 1.31 -0.27 -9.51
N ALA A 290 1.32 0.16 -8.25
CA ALA A 290 0.48 1.27 -7.79
C ALA A 290 0.79 2.57 -8.56
N ALA A 291 2.06 2.87 -8.83
CA ALA A 291 2.46 4.03 -9.62
C ALA A 291 2.06 3.89 -11.09
N GLY A 292 2.12 2.69 -11.66
CA GLY A 292 1.68 2.40 -13.04
C GLY A 292 0.16 2.51 -13.22
N ALA A 293 -0.62 2.20 -12.18
CA ALA A 293 -2.09 2.31 -12.20
C ALA A 293 -2.60 3.75 -11.97
N ALA A 294 -1.81 4.60 -11.29
CA ALA A 294 -2.22 5.94 -10.90
C ALA A 294 -2.74 6.83 -12.06
N PRO A 295 -2.13 6.87 -13.26
CA PRO A 295 -2.62 7.70 -14.37
C PRO A 295 -4.03 7.34 -14.86
N ALA A 296 -4.50 6.12 -14.61
CA ALA A 296 -5.85 5.67 -14.99
C ALA A 296 -6.94 6.10 -14.00
N THR A 297 -6.57 6.79 -12.90
CA THR A 297 -7.53 7.18 -11.86
C THR A 297 -7.98 8.63 -11.99
N PRO A 298 -9.21 8.97 -11.57
CA PRO A 298 -9.74 10.35 -11.62
C PRO A 298 -8.90 11.36 -10.83
N TRP A 299 -8.04 10.87 -9.94
CA TRP A 299 -7.28 11.66 -8.99
C TRP A 299 -5.76 11.56 -9.19
N GLY A 300 -5.27 10.72 -10.12
CA GLY A 300 -3.85 10.49 -10.36
C GLY A 300 -3.19 11.34 -11.44
N ALA A 301 -3.89 12.35 -11.99
CA ALA A 301 -3.30 13.28 -12.95
C ALA A 301 -2.07 13.98 -12.34
N SER A 302 -0.87 13.61 -12.81
CA SER A 302 0.40 14.13 -12.30
C SER A 302 0.69 15.53 -12.87
N PRO A 303 1.27 16.46 -12.08
CA PRO A 303 1.76 17.74 -12.62
C PRO A 303 2.72 17.56 -13.80
N VAL A 304 3.50 16.47 -13.85
CA VAL A 304 4.48 16.21 -14.92
C VAL A 304 3.79 16.05 -16.28
N GLN A 305 2.60 15.42 -16.34
CA GLN A 305 1.84 15.28 -17.58
C GLN A 305 1.22 16.62 -18.04
N SER A 306 0.85 17.49 -17.09
CA SER A 306 0.31 18.83 -17.40
C SER A 306 1.36 19.83 -17.87
N ILE A 307 2.64 19.60 -17.55
CA ILE A 307 3.76 20.40 -18.05
C ILE A 307 4.00 20.01 -19.51
N GLY A 308 4.07 18.72 -19.85
CA GLY A 308 4.25 18.27 -21.25
C GLY A 308 3.18 18.79 -22.22
N SER A 309 1.92 18.88 -21.78
CA SER A 309 0.84 19.40 -22.62
C SER A 309 0.83 20.93 -22.79
N ARG A 310 1.47 21.69 -21.88
CA ARG A 310 1.63 23.15 -22.02
C ARG A 310 2.79 23.55 -22.93
N TRP A 311 3.82 22.72 -23.06
CA TRP A 311 4.97 22.98 -23.94
C TRP A 311 4.76 22.48 -25.39
N GLY A 312 3.74 21.65 -25.64
CA GLY A 312 3.32 21.24 -26.99
C GLY A 312 2.42 22.24 -27.73
N GLN A 313 1.99 23.32 -27.07
CA GLN A 313 1.23 24.40 -27.70
C GLN A 313 2.12 25.64 -27.86
N SER A 314 3.06 25.57 -28.80
CA SER A 314 3.65 26.79 -29.37
C SER A 314 2.56 27.51 -30.18
N PRO A 315 2.35 28.82 -30.01
CA PRO A 315 1.43 29.60 -30.85
C PRO A 315 2.10 29.85 -32.21
N ALA A 316 2.17 28.83 -33.05
CA ALA A 316 2.66 28.96 -34.42
C ALA A 316 1.51 29.35 -35.35
N ARG A 317 1.72 30.47 -36.05
CA ARG A 317 0.94 31.06 -37.17
C ARG A 317 -0.19 31.99 -36.76
N ARG A 318 0.18 33.22 -36.37
CA ARG A 318 -0.53 34.40 -36.87
C ARG A 318 -0.33 34.43 -38.39
N SER A 319 -1.39 34.14 -39.14
CA SER A 319 -1.47 34.49 -40.57
C SER A 319 -1.50 36.02 -40.67
N VAL A 320 -0.33 36.61 -40.93
CA VAL A 320 -0.30 37.87 -41.68
C VAL A 320 -0.61 37.45 -43.11
N ASP A 321 -1.85 37.66 -43.55
CA ASP A 321 -2.17 37.54 -44.96
C ASP A 321 -2.42 38.96 -45.51
N ASN A 322 -1.46 39.36 -46.34
CA ASN A 322 -1.42 40.61 -47.05
C ASN A 322 -2.49 40.59 -48.15
N SER A 323 -3.59 41.30 -47.94
CA SER A 323 -4.43 41.77 -49.04
C SER A 323 -3.75 42.95 -49.76
N ALA A 324 -2.64 42.68 -50.43
CA ALA A 324 -2.09 43.56 -51.45
C ALA A 324 -1.21 42.76 -52.41
N VAL A 325 -1.50 42.95 -53.71
CA VAL A 325 -0.67 42.57 -54.86
C VAL A 325 -0.87 41.15 -55.40
N ALA A 326 -1.98 40.97 -56.11
CA ALA A 326 -2.06 40.16 -57.34
C ALA A 326 -3.26 40.61 -58.18
N GLY A 327 -3.21 41.84 -58.70
CA GLY A 327 -4.07 42.28 -59.80
C GLY A 327 -3.32 42.07 -61.11
N LEU A 328 -3.66 40.99 -61.81
CA LEU A 328 -3.18 40.67 -63.15
C LEU A 328 -3.42 41.84 -64.12
N ALA A 329 -2.36 42.23 -64.81
CA ALA A 329 -2.44 42.73 -66.16
C ALA A 329 -2.69 41.55 -67.10
N VAL A 330 -3.81 41.54 -67.85
CA VAL A 330 -3.92 41.00 -69.22
C VAL A 330 -5.11 41.65 -69.94
N HIS A 331 -4.81 42.61 -70.82
CA HIS A 331 -5.28 42.66 -72.21
C HIS A 331 -4.70 43.92 -72.86
N ASN A 332 -3.84 43.81 -73.86
CA ASN A 332 -4.35 43.67 -75.23
C ASN A 332 -3.18 43.51 -76.22
N SER A 333 -3.33 42.54 -77.10
CA SER A 333 -2.52 42.35 -78.30
C SER A 333 -3.30 42.95 -79.47
N ALA A 334 -2.69 43.81 -80.29
CA ALA A 334 -3.04 43.97 -81.71
C ALA A 334 -2.13 45.01 -82.41
N VAL A 335 -0.99 44.51 -82.89
CA VAL A 335 -0.54 44.48 -84.30
C VAL A 335 -1.01 45.59 -85.27
N ALA A 336 0.00 46.24 -85.88
CA ALA A 336 0.12 46.85 -87.22
C ALA A 336 -0.90 47.93 -87.63
N GLY A 337 -0.55 49.04 -88.28
CA GLY A 337 0.63 49.37 -89.06
C GLY A 337 0.17 50.14 -90.30
N LEU A 338 0.69 51.37 -90.46
CA LEU A 338 0.80 52.16 -91.70
C LEU A 338 -0.48 52.72 -92.35
N GLY A 339 -0.59 54.06 -92.28
CA GLY A 339 -0.29 54.87 -93.47
C GLY A 339 -1.43 55.56 -94.24
N VAL A 340 -1.51 56.88 -94.06
CA VAL A 340 -1.61 57.93 -95.10
C VAL A 340 -2.96 58.22 -95.82
N ASP A 341 -3.28 59.52 -95.79
CA ASP A 341 -4.07 60.40 -96.69
C ASP A 341 -5.59 60.26 -96.93
N ASN A 342 -6.30 61.27 -96.40
CA ASN A 342 -6.92 62.39 -97.13
C ASN A 342 -7.96 62.10 -98.24
N ARG A 343 -9.24 62.35 -97.93
CA ARG A 343 -10.10 63.40 -98.55
C ARG A 343 -11.57 63.21 -98.15
N ARG A 344 -12.17 64.33 -97.73
CA ARG A 344 -13.61 64.63 -97.54
C ARG A 344 -14.34 63.94 -96.41
#